data_AF-A0A933W4F7-F1
#
_entry.id   AF-A0A933W4F7-F1
#
_cell.length_a   1.000
_cell.length_b   1.000
_cell.length_c   1.000
_cell.angle_alpha   90.00
_cell.angle_beta   90.00
_cell.angle_gamma   90.00
#
_symmetry.space_group_name_H-M   'P 1'
#
loop_
_entity.id
_entity.type
_entity.pdbx_description
1 polymer ?
#
loop_
_entity_poly.entity_id
_entity_poly.type
_entity_poly.pdbx_seq_one_letter_code
_entity_poly.pdbx_strand_id
1 'polypeptide(L)' 'MEKTLPSEVSYCGHCRIQQKVDEKVDACVQCGKPTVTWFPLHEDETNALRKWKIKNGYLPPRRES' A
#
# COMPACT_ATOMS: atom_id res chain seq x y z
N MET A 1 17.26 5.30 22.59
CA MET A 1 15.79 5.18 22.55
C MET A 1 15.42 5.12 21.08
N GLU A 2 15.36 3.90 20.56
CA GLU A 2 15.02 3.62 19.16
C GLU A 2 13.64 4.21 18.85
N LYS A 3 13.60 5.20 17.94
CA LYS A 3 12.34 5.72 17.40
C LYS A 3 11.83 4.74 16.35
N THR A 4 11.41 3.55 16.76
CA THR A 4 10.74 2.59 15.89
C THR A 4 9.33 3.09 15.64
N LEU A 5 9.20 3.98 14.65
CA LEU A 5 7.91 4.33 14.05
C LEU A 5 7.49 3.16 13.15
N PRO A 6 6.44 2.38 13.44
CA PRO A 6 5.80 1.58 12.40
C PRO A 6 4.88 2.51 11.59
N SER A 7 5.42 3.59 11.04
CA SER A 7 4.63 4.51 10.21
C SER A 7 4.35 3.91 8.84
N GLU A 8 5.13 2.91 8.42
CA GLU A 8 5.05 2.28 7.10
C GLU A 8 4.38 0.90 7.21
N VAL A 9 3.37 0.65 6.39
CA VAL A 9 2.69 -0.65 6.25
C VAL A 9 2.51 -1.01 4.77
N SER A 10 2.41 -2.30 4.48
CA SER A 10 2.07 -2.81 3.15
C SER A 10 0.56 -2.94 3.01
N TYR A 11 -0.05 -2.13 2.14
CA TYR A 11 -1.48 -2.14 1.85
C TYR A 11 -1.80 -2.93 0.56
N CYS A 12 -2.79 -3.81 0.63
CA CYS A 12 -3.35 -4.51 -0.52
C CYS A 12 -4.70 -3.90 -0.89
N GLY A 13 -4.79 -3.23 -2.04
CA GLY A 13 -6.06 -2.64 -2.51
C GLY A 13 -7.08 -3.64 -3.05
N HIS A 14 -6.70 -4.90 -3.25
CA HIS A 14 -7.62 -5.98 -3.63
C HIS A 14 -8.38 -6.53 -2.42
N CYS A 15 -7.64 -6.92 -1.37
CA CYS A 15 -8.21 -7.44 -0.13
C CYS A 15 -8.61 -6.34 0.86
N ARG A 16 -8.18 -5.09 0.62
CA ARG A 16 -8.27 -3.94 1.54
C ARG A 16 -7.71 -4.24 2.93
N ILE A 17 -6.55 -4.88 2.96
CA ILE A 17 -5.84 -5.22 4.21
C ILE A 17 -4.51 -4.50 4.30
N GLN A 18 -4.09 -4.27 5.54
CA GLN A 18 -2.80 -3.68 5.91
C GLN A 18 -1.94 -4.77 6.53
N GLN A 19 -0.66 -4.81 6.19
CA GLN A 19 0.29 -5.83 6.62
C GLN A 19 1.57 -5.15 7.09
N LYS A 20 2.27 -5.74 8.05
CA LYS A 20 3.58 -5.24 8.50
C LYS A 20 4.61 -5.44 7.39
N VAL A 21 5.52 -4.48 7.23
CA VAL A 21 6.53 -4.45 6.15
C VAL A 21 7.49 -5.65 6.25
N ASP A 22 7.69 -6.24 7.42
CA ASP A 22 8.61 -7.35 7.65
C ASP A 22 8.32 -8.67 6.90
N GLU A 23 7.09 -8.94 6.43
CA GLU A 23 6.72 -10.32 6.05
C GLU A 23 6.72 -10.67 4.56
N LYS A 24 6.77 -9.70 3.64
CA LYS A 24 6.92 -9.83 2.16
C LYS A 24 6.43 -8.51 1.55
N VAL A 25 7.35 -7.56 1.46
CA VAL A 25 7.09 -6.14 1.13
C VAL A 25 6.27 -5.96 -0.16
N ASP A 26 6.43 -6.88 -1.11
CA ASP A 26 5.87 -6.73 -2.45
C ASP A 26 4.56 -7.47 -2.71
N ALA A 27 4.08 -8.38 -1.85
CA ALA A 27 2.90 -9.18 -2.16
C ALA A 27 2.00 -9.42 -0.93
N CYS A 28 0.68 -9.40 -1.19
CA CYS A 28 -0.33 -9.70 -0.19
C CYS A 28 -0.31 -11.17 0.23
N VAL A 29 -0.25 -11.46 1.52
CA VAL A 29 -0.27 -12.85 2.03
C VAL A 29 -1.59 -13.57 1.73
N GLN A 30 -2.70 -12.83 1.55
CA GLN A 30 -4.02 -13.40 1.27
C GLN A 30 -4.24 -13.73 -0.21
N CYS A 31 -3.80 -12.88 -1.14
CA CYS A 31 -4.11 -13.04 -2.57
C CYS A 31 -2.89 -13.07 -3.49
N GLY A 32 -1.67 -12.92 -2.96
CA GLY A 32 -0.43 -12.86 -3.73
C GLY A 32 -0.27 -11.63 -4.64
N LYS A 33 -1.27 -10.74 -4.71
CA LYS A 33 -1.20 -9.53 -5.53
C LYS A 33 -0.23 -8.50 -4.94
N PRO A 34 0.38 -7.66 -5.79
CA PRO A 34 1.41 -6.78 -5.31
C PRO A 34 0.85 -5.72 -4.37
N THR A 35 1.56 -5.43 -3.29
CA THR A 35 1.17 -4.43 -2.28
C THR A 35 1.79 -3.07 -2.59
N VAL A 36 1.25 -2.03 -1.97
CA VAL A 36 1.86 -0.70 -1.94
C VAL A 36 2.22 -0.33 -0.53
N THR A 37 3.36 0.32 -0.39
CA THR A 37 3.76 1.00 0.82
C THR A 37 2.78 2.13 1.12
N TRP A 38 2.28 2.19 2.34
CA TRP A 38 1.29 3.14 2.80
C TRP A 38 1.59 3.60 4.22
N PHE A 39 1.30 4.87 4.51
CA PHE A 39 1.53 5.48 5.80
C PHE A 39 0.21 5.84 6.49
N PRO A 40 -0.42 4.94 7.27
CA PRO A 40 -1.74 5.16 7.87
C PRO A 40 -1.83 6.42 8.75
N LEU A 41 -0.71 6.87 9.29
CA LEU A 41 -0.64 8.08 10.11
C LEU A 41 -0.60 9.38 9.28
N HIS A 42 -0.30 9.31 7.99
CA HIS A 42 -0.09 10.47 7.12
C HIS A 42 -1.07 10.55 5.93
N GLU A 43 -1.70 9.44 5.55
CA GLU A 43 -2.57 9.36 4.38
C GLU A 43 -3.71 8.37 4.58
N ASP A 44 -4.91 8.72 4.09
CA ASP A 44 -6.09 7.85 4.15
C ASP A 44 -5.96 6.59 3.29
N GLU A 45 -6.75 5.57 3.65
CA GLU A 45 -6.86 4.31 2.90
C GLU A 45 -7.23 4.57 1.42
N THR A 46 -8.04 5.60 1.16
CA THR A 46 -8.44 5.97 -0.21
C THR A 46 -7.22 6.33 -1.07
N ASN A 47 -6.22 7.01 -0.49
CA ASN A 47 -4.99 7.35 -1.19
C ASN A 47 -4.14 6.09 -1.45
N ALA A 48 -4.05 5.20 -0.46
CA ALA A 48 -3.41 3.89 -0.58
C ALA A 48 -4.02 3.05 -1.71
N LEU A 49 -5.36 2.98 -1.75
CA LEU A 49 -6.11 2.25 -2.76
C LEU A 49 -5.88 2.85 -4.15
N ARG A 50 -5.81 4.18 -4.26
CA ARG A 50 -5.50 4.84 -5.52
C ARG A 50 -4.08 4.49 -6.00
N LYS A 51 -3.08 4.60 -5.13
CA LYS A 51 -1.69 4.20 -5.42
C LYS A 51 -1.61 2.73 -5.85
N TRP A 52 -2.32 1.85 -5.15
CA TRP A 52 -2.39 0.42 -5.47
C TRP A 52 -2.99 0.18 -6.86
N LYS A 53 -4.11 0.84 -7.17
CA LYS A 53 -4.76 0.73 -8.48
C LYS A 53 -3.85 1.22 -9.61
N ILE A 54 -3.13 2.33 -9.42
CA ILE A 54 -2.18 2.85 -10.41
C ILE A 54 -1.01 1.86 -10.60
N LYS A 55 -0.39 1.39 -9.50
CA LYS A 55 0.72 0.41 -9.55
C LYS A 55 0.31 -0.89 -10.26
N ASN A 56 -0.94 -1.32 -10.10
CA ASN A 56 -1.47 -2.55 -10.70
C ASN A 56 -2.16 -2.31 -12.07
N GLY A 57 -2.12 -1.11 -12.62
CA GLY A 57 -2.75 -0.80 -13.93
C GLY A 57 -4.28 -0.78 -13.94
N TYR A 58 -4.95 -0.79 -12.78
CA TYR A 58 -6.41 -0.63 -12.67
C TYR A 58 -6.87 0.82 -12.88
N LEU A 59 -5.97 1.80 -12.76
CA LEU A 59 -6.24 3.20 -13.06
C LEU A 59 -5.13 3.77 -13.93
N PRO A 60 -5.44 4.59 -14.95
CA PRO A 60 -4.41 5.29 -15.69
C PRO A 60 -3.64 6.22 -14.75
N PRO A 61 -2.31 6.36 -14.91
CA PRO A 61 -1.58 7.42 -14.23
C PRO A 61 -2.22 8.76 -14.62
N ARG A 62 -2.38 9.66 -13.66
CA ARG A 62 -2.95 10.99 -13.91
C ARG A 62 -2.12 11.64 -15.01
N ARG A 63 -2.67 11.78 -16.22
CA ARG A 63 -2.06 12.60 -17.26
C ARG A 63 -2.13 14.03 -16.78
N GLU A 64 -0.98 14.57 -16.39
CA GLU A 64 -0.81 15.99 -16.17
C GLU A 64 -0.93 16.64 -17.56
N SER A 65 -1.92 17.51 -17.75
CA SER A 65 -2.15 18.29 -18.97
C SER A 65 -1.66 19.71 -18.77
#